data_AF-E8T338-F1
#
_entry.id   AF-E8T338-F1
#
_cell.length_a   1.000
_cell.length_b   1.000
_cell.length_c   1.000
_cell.angle_alpha   90.00
_cell.angle_beta   90.00
_cell.angle_gamma   90.00
#
_symmetry.space_group_name_H-M   'P 1'
#
loop_
_entity.id
_entity.type
_entity.pdbx_description
1 polymer ?
#
loop_
_entity_poly.entity_id
_entity_poly.type
_entity_poly.pdbx_seq_one_letter_code
_entity_poly.pdbx_strand_id
1 'polypeptide(L)'
;MALADVLRQMDINWLSESNHKISLEAFLEKWKSGEAILLDVRTEEEAQLVSLGSFGINIPLNQLPDRKSEIPTDKLVCTVCPGKIRAAIAYAFLVGEGFKNVKVLAASPSDIVDALKPGFVKKLRG
;
A
#
# COMPACT_ATOMS: atom_id res chain seq x y z
N MET A 1 -11.37 -10.36 12.37
CA MET A 1 -10.83 -9.85 13.65
C MET A 1 -11.36 -8.45 13.81
N ALA A 2 -11.89 -8.05 14.96
CA ALA A 2 -12.42 -6.69 15.07
C ALA A 2 -11.26 -5.67 15.06
N LEU A 3 -11.50 -4.46 14.54
CA LEU A 3 -10.46 -3.41 14.54
C LEU A 3 -9.91 -3.16 15.96
N ALA A 4 -10.77 -3.22 16.99
CA ALA A 4 -10.36 -3.08 18.38
C ALA A 4 -9.30 -4.13 18.80
N ASP A 5 -9.35 -5.35 18.27
CA ASP A 5 -8.38 -6.40 18.59
C ASP A 5 -7.02 -6.13 17.94
N VAL A 6 -7.01 -5.52 16.75
CA VAL A 6 -5.79 -5.07 16.08
C VAL A 6 -5.13 -3.96 16.90
N LEU A 7 -5.92 -2.97 17.34
CA LEU A 7 -5.40 -1.86 18.14
C LEU A 7 -4.81 -2.33 19.47
N ARG A 8 -5.42 -3.33 20.12
CA ARG A 8 -4.88 -3.93 21.37
C ARG A 8 -3.52 -4.61 21.18
N GLN A 9 -3.18 -5.04 19.97
CA GLN A 9 -1.89 -5.65 19.66
C GLN A 9 -0.78 -4.63 19.40
N MET A 10 -1.10 -3.35 19.17
CA MET A 10 -0.12 -2.31 18.83
C MET A 10 0.66 -1.80 20.06
N ASP A 11 1.28 -2.73 20.79
CA ASP A 11 2.19 -2.45 21.89
C ASP A 11 3.60 -2.08 21.39
N ILE A 12 4.53 -1.84 22.32
CA ILE A 12 5.92 -1.48 21.97
C ILE A 12 6.62 -2.58 21.15
N ASN A 13 6.31 -3.86 21.40
CA ASN A 13 6.93 -4.98 20.70
C ASN A 13 6.47 -5.00 19.25
N TRP A 14 5.15 -4.95 19.04
CA TRP A 14 4.55 -4.94 17.71
C TRP A 14 4.96 -3.73 16.89
N LEU A 15 5.04 -2.54 17.51
CA LEU A 15 5.49 -1.32 16.84
C LEU A 15 6.97 -1.40 16.45
N SER A 16 7.82 -2.00 17.30
CA SER A 16 9.25 -2.15 17.05
C SER A 16 9.56 -3.08 15.86
N GLU A 17 8.72 -4.09 15.63
CA GLU A 17 8.84 -5.00 14.47
C GLU A 17 8.53 -4.30 13.14
N SER A 18 7.92 -3.11 13.15
CA SER A 18 7.56 -2.33 11.95
C SER A 18 6.70 -3.12 10.93
N ASN A 19 5.94 -4.11 11.40
CA ASN A 19 5.13 -4.99 10.53
C ASN A 19 3.98 -4.27 9.81
N HIS A 20 3.61 -3.07 10.25
CA HIS A 20 2.56 -2.23 9.68
C HIS A 20 2.99 -1.34 8.51
N LYS A 21 4.30 -1.26 8.21
CA LYS A 21 4.83 -0.43 7.13
C LYS A 21 5.86 -1.17 6.29
N ILE A 22 6.09 -0.67 5.08
CA ILE A 22 7.11 -1.18 4.16
C ILE A 22 7.84 0.00 3.50
N SER A 23 9.16 -0.10 3.29
CA SER A 23 9.91 0.92 2.54
C SER A 23 9.60 0.85 1.05
N LEU A 24 9.95 1.90 0.29
CA LEU A 24 9.77 1.90 -1.15
C LEU A 24 10.59 0.81 -1.82
N GLU A 25 11.84 0.63 -1.39
CA GLU A 25 12.77 -0.37 -1.91
C GLU A 25 12.24 -1.79 -1.70
N ALA A 26 11.84 -2.11 -0.46
CA ALA A 26 11.30 -3.43 -0.13
C ALA A 26 9.97 -3.71 -0.86
N PHE A 27 9.13 -2.68 -1.03
CA PHE A 27 7.92 -2.80 -1.85
C PHE A 27 8.26 -3.12 -3.30
N LEU A 28 9.18 -2.38 -3.92
CA LEU A 28 9.53 -2.54 -5.34
C LEU A 28 10.19 -3.89 -5.62
N GLU A 29 11.00 -4.41 -4.70
CA GLU A 29 11.54 -5.77 -4.79
C GLU A 29 10.43 -6.82 -4.83
N LYS A 30 9.45 -6.74 -3.91
CA LYS A 30 8.32 -7.68 -3.86
C LYS A 30 7.33 -7.49 -5.01
N TRP A 31 7.11 -6.27 -5.44
CA TRP A 31 6.27 -5.98 -6.61
C TRP A 31 6.90 -6.59 -7.87
N LYS A 32 8.23 -6.47 -8.03
CA LYS A 32 8.96 -7.07 -9.14
C LYS A 32 8.88 -8.60 -9.16
N SER A 33 8.84 -9.25 -7.99
CA SER A 33 8.62 -10.71 -7.90
C SER A 33 7.15 -11.13 -7.99
N GLY A 34 6.22 -10.18 -8.13
CA GLY A 34 4.78 -10.44 -8.20
C GLY A 34 4.11 -10.73 -6.85
N GLU A 35 4.86 -10.64 -5.75
CA GLU A 35 4.40 -10.89 -4.37
C GLU A 35 3.65 -9.71 -3.74
N ALA A 36 3.80 -8.50 -4.28
CA ALA A 36 3.17 -7.30 -3.74
C ALA A 36 2.42 -6.50 -4.80
N ILE A 37 1.42 -5.75 -4.32
CA ILE A 37 0.64 -4.80 -5.12
C ILE A 37 0.51 -3.48 -4.38
N LEU A 38 0.56 -2.38 -5.13
CA LEU A 38 0.20 -1.07 -4.62
C LEU A 38 -1.32 -0.89 -4.62
N LEU A 39 -1.88 -0.48 -3.49
CA LEU A 39 -3.25 -0.02 -3.39
C LEU A 39 -3.25 1.50 -3.24
N ASP A 40 -3.47 2.19 -4.35
CA ASP A 40 -3.55 3.65 -4.39
C ASP A 40 -4.95 4.10 -3.97
N VAL A 41 -5.07 4.68 -2.78
CA VAL A 41 -6.35 5.13 -2.22
C VAL A 41 -6.63 6.61 -2.43
N ARG A 42 -5.88 7.24 -3.34
CA ARG A 42 -6.18 8.57 -3.86
C ARG A 42 -7.50 8.61 -4.62
N THR A 43 -8.06 9.81 -4.79
CA THR A 43 -9.22 9.98 -5.66
C THR A 43 -8.86 9.64 -7.12
N GLU A 44 -9.87 9.40 -7.94
CA GLU A 44 -9.66 9.09 -9.36
C GLU A 44 -8.98 10.26 -10.06
N GLU A 45 -9.33 11.51 -9.74
CA GLU A 45 -8.74 12.72 -10.32
C GLU A 45 -7.24 12.83 -10.00
N GLU A 46 -6.85 12.55 -8.75
CA GLU A 46 -5.43 12.52 -8.36
C GLU A 46 -4.65 11.42 -9.12
N ALA A 47 -5.26 10.24 -9.30
CA ALA A 47 -4.64 9.10 -9.97
C ALA A 47 -4.59 9.27 -11.50
N GLN A 48 -5.54 10.01 -12.09
CA GLN A 48 -5.54 10.35 -13.52
C GLN A 48 -4.44 11.35 -13.86
N LEU A 49 -4.17 12.33 -12.98
CA LEU A 49 -3.10 13.31 -13.19
C LEU A 49 -1.70 12.69 -13.09
N VAL A 50 -1.50 11.79 -12.13
CA VAL A 50 -0.24 11.05 -11.95
C VAL A 50 -0.57 9.59 -11.67
N SER A 51 -0.48 8.77 -12.71
CA SER A 51 -0.81 7.35 -12.63
C SER A 51 0.31 6.54 -11.97
N LEU A 52 -0.10 5.67 -11.04
CA LEU A 52 0.73 4.63 -10.45
C LEU A 52 0.29 3.23 -10.88
N GLY A 53 -0.52 3.13 -11.96
CA GLY A 53 -1.17 1.89 -12.39
C GLY A 53 -0.22 0.74 -12.74
N SER A 54 1.04 1.03 -13.07
CA SER A 54 2.06 -0.01 -13.27
C SER A 54 2.35 -0.79 -11.97
N PHE A 55 2.19 -0.18 -10.80
CA PHE A 55 2.51 -0.77 -9.50
C PHE A 55 1.34 -1.47 -8.83
N GLY A 56 0.11 -1.27 -9.32
CA GLY A 56 -1.08 -1.86 -8.75
C GLY A 56 -2.37 -1.16 -9.18
N ILE A 57 -3.32 -1.06 -8.26
CA ILE A 57 -4.70 -0.62 -8.55
C ILE A 57 -5.05 0.66 -7.79
N ASN A 58 -5.84 1.51 -8.41
CA ASN A 58 -6.46 2.65 -7.74
C ASN A 58 -7.88 2.27 -7.29
N ILE A 59 -8.10 2.33 -5.97
CA ILE A 59 -9.43 2.23 -5.37
C ILE A 59 -9.55 3.42 -4.41
N PRO A 60 -10.24 4.50 -4.80
CA PRO A 60 -10.45 5.65 -3.93
C PRO A 60 -10.98 5.25 -2.56
N LEU A 61 -10.49 5.89 -1.49
CA LEU A 61 -10.84 5.51 -0.12
C LEU A 61 -12.35 5.45 0.12
N ASN A 62 -13.13 6.34 -0.49
CA ASN A 62 -14.59 6.38 -0.38
C ASN A 62 -15.31 5.21 -1.09
N GLN A 63 -14.64 4.53 -2.02
CA GLN A 63 -15.16 3.37 -2.73
C GLN A 63 -14.61 2.04 -2.18
N LEU A 64 -13.58 2.11 -1.32
CA LEU A 64 -12.88 0.93 -0.79
C LEU A 64 -13.81 -0.08 -0.10
N PRO A 65 -14.83 0.31 0.69
CA PRO A 65 -15.71 -0.67 1.32
C PRO A 65 -16.49 -1.54 0.34
N ASP A 66 -16.90 -0.96 -0.79
CA ASP A 66 -17.70 -1.62 -1.82
C ASP A 66 -16.84 -2.40 -2.82
N ARG A 67 -15.58 -1.98 -3.00
CA ARG A 67 -14.64 -2.53 -3.99
C ARG A 67 -13.54 -3.41 -3.40
N LYS A 68 -13.58 -3.72 -2.11
CA LYS A 68 -12.55 -4.55 -1.42
C LYS A 68 -12.33 -5.93 -2.05
N SER A 69 -13.34 -6.47 -2.74
CA SER A 69 -13.28 -7.76 -3.45
C SER A 69 -12.34 -7.75 -4.67
N GLU A 70 -11.98 -6.57 -5.19
CA GLU A 70 -10.99 -6.41 -6.26
C GLU A 70 -9.55 -6.58 -5.77
N ILE A 71 -9.33 -6.53 -4.46
CA ILE A 71 -7.99 -6.56 -3.87
C ILE A 71 -7.52 -8.02 -3.75
N PRO A 72 -6.35 -8.37 -4.30
CA PRO A 72 -5.82 -9.72 -4.20
C PRO A 72 -5.49 -10.08 -2.75
N THR A 73 -5.93 -11.26 -2.32
CA THR A 73 -5.72 -11.76 -0.95
C THR A 73 -4.47 -12.65 -0.81
N ASP A 74 -3.86 -13.02 -1.93
CA ASP A 74 -2.64 -13.84 -2.04
C ASP A 74 -1.34 -13.01 -2.07
N LYS A 75 -1.45 -11.68 -2.12
CA LYS A 75 -0.33 -10.74 -2.21
C LYS A 75 -0.20 -9.85 -0.98
N LEU A 76 0.97 -9.24 -0.82
CA LEU A 76 1.17 -8.12 0.07
C LEU A 76 0.51 -6.86 -0.53
N VAL A 77 -0.50 -6.33 0.14
CA VAL A 77 -1.21 -5.10 -0.25
C VAL A 77 -0.56 -3.89 0.43
N CYS A 78 -0.02 -2.97 -0.37
CA CYS A 78 0.67 -1.78 0.12
C CYS A 78 -0.17 -0.52 -0.11
N THR A 79 -0.77 0.05 0.94
CA THR A 79 -1.61 1.25 0.80
C THR A 79 -0.78 2.51 0.62
N VAL A 80 -1.22 3.41 -0.27
CA VAL A 80 -0.54 4.70 -0.51
C VAL A 80 -1.53 5.86 -0.69
N CYS A 81 -1.14 7.02 -0.17
CA CYS A 81 -1.68 8.33 -0.49
C CYS A 81 -0.59 9.39 -0.21
N PRO A 82 -0.76 10.67 -0.61
CA PRO A 82 0.24 11.71 -0.40
C PRO A 82 0.61 11.92 1.07
N GLY A 83 -0.38 12.15 1.95
CA GLY A 83 -0.16 12.51 3.36
C GLY A 83 -0.29 11.36 4.37
N LYS A 84 -0.22 10.10 3.96
CA LYS A 84 -0.41 8.87 4.79
C LYS A 84 -1.73 8.64 5.49
N ILE A 85 -2.52 9.68 5.78
CA ILE A 85 -3.76 9.55 6.56
C ILE A 85 -4.76 8.58 5.92
N ARG A 86 -5.03 8.71 4.61
CA ARG A 86 -5.95 7.82 3.88
C ARG A 86 -5.40 6.39 3.80
N ALA A 87 -4.09 6.25 3.58
CA ALA A 87 -3.43 4.95 3.54
C ALA A 87 -3.49 4.21 4.89
N ALA A 88 -3.37 4.93 6.00
CA ALA A 88 -3.51 4.36 7.34
C ALA A 88 -4.96 3.95 7.64
N ILE A 89 -5.94 4.75 7.23
CA ILE A 89 -7.37 4.40 7.35
C ILE A 89 -7.68 3.16 6.50
N ALA A 90 -7.21 3.10 5.26
CA ALA A 90 -7.37 1.94 4.39
C ALA A 90 -6.71 0.69 4.98
N TYR A 91 -5.50 0.81 5.55
CA TYR A 91 -4.84 -0.29 6.26
C TYR A 91 -5.71 -0.82 7.39
N ALA A 92 -6.19 0.05 8.28
CA ALA A 92 -7.02 -0.33 9.42
C ALA A 92 -8.33 -1.01 8.96
N PHE A 93 -8.97 -0.47 7.92
CA PHE A 93 -10.17 -1.04 7.32
C PHE A 93 -9.90 -2.46 6.80
N LEU A 94 -8.88 -2.65 5.96
CA LEU A 94 -8.58 -3.95 5.35
C LEU A 94 -8.20 -5.02 6.39
N VAL A 95 -7.42 -4.66 7.41
CA VAL A 95 -7.10 -5.59 8.50
C VAL A 95 -8.38 -5.98 9.27
N GLY A 96 -9.29 -5.03 9.52
CA GLY A 96 -10.60 -5.30 10.10
C GLY A 96 -11.47 -6.24 9.26
N GLU A 97 -11.38 -6.10 7.93
CA GLU A 97 -12.02 -6.99 6.95
C GLU A 97 -11.34 -8.36 6.79
N GLY A 98 -10.26 -8.61 7.54
CA GLY A 98 -9.59 -9.92 7.59
C GLY A 98 -8.45 -10.10 6.58
N PHE A 99 -8.03 -9.04 5.89
CA PHE A 99 -6.81 -9.09 5.08
C PHE A 99 -5.59 -9.32 5.98
N LYS A 100 -4.80 -10.35 5.65
CA LYS A 100 -3.67 -10.79 6.49
C LYS A 100 -2.35 -10.08 6.18
N ASN A 101 -2.20 -9.60 4.95
CA ASN A 101 -0.92 -9.10 4.44
C ASN A 101 -1.10 -7.69 3.88
N VAL A 102 -1.27 -6.71 4.78
CA VAL A 102 -1.45 -5.30 4.44
C VAL A 102 -0.35 -4.49 5.11
N LYS A 103 0.24 -3.52 4.41
CA LYS A 103 1.21 -2.58 4.95
C LYS A 103 0.94 -1.18 4.42
N VAL A 104 1.26 -0.16 5.21
CA VAL A 104 1.32 1.23 4.71
C VAL A 104 2.66 1.43 4.00
N LEU A 105 2.64 1.87 2.75
CA LEU A 105 3.88 2.23 2.07
C LEU A 105 4.49 3.45 2.77
N ALA A 106 5.76 3.36 3.17
CA ALA A 106 6.52 4.44 3.81
C ALA A 106 7.09 5.45 2.80
N ALA A 107 6.41 5.63 1.66
CA ALA A 107 6.75 6.57 0.59
C ALA A 107 5.48 7.17 -0.05
N SER A 108 5.54 8.43 -0.42
CA SER A 108 4.47 9.16 -1.10
C SER A 108 4.49 8.87 -2.61
N PRO A 109 3.43 9.25 -3.36
CA PRO A 109 3.44 9.17 -4.82
C PRO A 109 4.63 9.91 -5.46
N SER A 110 5.02 11.07 -4.92
CA SER A 110 6.19 11.81 -5.43
C SER A 110 7.49 11.05 -5.19
N ASP A 111 7.66 10.40 -4.04
CA ASP A 111 8.84 9.58 -3.76
C ASP A 111 8.96 8.40 -4.75
N ILE A 112 7.82 7.78 -5.11
CA ILE A 112 7.78 6.73 -6.13
C ILE A 112 8.27 7.29 -7.46
N VAL A 113 7.73 8.43 -7.90
CA VAL A 113 8.11 9.07 -9.17
C VAL A 113 9.60 9.46 -9.18
N ASP A 114 10.09 10.04 -8.09
CA ASP A 114 11.49 10.44 -7.94
C ASP A 114 12.46 9.25 -7.98
N ALA A 115 12.01 8.07 -7.56
CA ALA A 115 12.78 6.84 -7.64
C ALA A 115 12.90 6.31 -9.08
N LEU A 116 12.00 6.66 -10.02
CA LEU A 116 11.97 6.16 -11.40
C LEU A 116 12.99 6.83 -12.34
N LYS A 117 14.20 7.09 -11.83
CA LYS A 117 15.33 7.56 -12.63
C LYS A 117 15.83 6.45 -13.59
N PRO A 118 16.48 6.79 -14.73
CA PRO A 118 16.90 5.80 -15.72
C PRO A 118 17.70 4.62 -15.16
N GLY A 119 18.59 4.87 -14.18
CA GLY A 119 19.36 3.82 -13.53
C GLY A 119 18.50 2.82 -12.75
N PHE A 120 17.44 3.29 -12.10
CA PHE A 120 16.50 2.43 -11.36
C PHE A 120 15.58 1.68 -12.32
N VAL A 121 15.02 2.35 -13.33
CA VAL A 121 14.18 1.72 -14.36
C VAL A 121 14.96 0.60 -15.09
N LYS A 122 16.25 0.80 -15.37
CA LYS A 122 17.10 -0.26 -15.94
C LYS A 122 17.19 -1.49 -15.04
N LYS A 123 17.29 -1.30 -13.71
CA LYS A 123 17.30 -2.40 -12.72
C LYS A 123 15.95 -3.10 -12.61
N LEU A 124 14.84 -2.41 -12.88
CA LEU A 124 13.50 -3.03 -12.90
C LEU A 124 13.29 -3.91 -14.13
N ARG A 125 13.88 -3.55 -15.28
CA ARG A 125 13.72 -4.28 -16.56
C ARG A 125 14.58 -5.53 -16.71
N GLY A 126 15.71 -5.61 -16.01
CA GLY A 126 16.63 -6.77 -16.02
C GLY A 126 16.36 -7.70 -14.87
#